data_AF-A0A2J0LNX8-F1
#
_entry.id   AF-A0A2J0LNX8-F1
#
_cell.length_a   1.000
_cell.length_b   1.000
_cell.length_c   1.000
_cell.angle_alpha   90.00
_cell.angle_beta   90.00
_cell.angle_gamma   90.00
#
_symmetry.space_group_name_H-M   'P 1'
#
loop_
_entity.id
_entity.type
_entity.pdbx_description
1 polymer ?
#
loop_
_entity_poly.entity_id
_entity_poly.type
_entity_poly.pdbx_seq_one_letter_code
_entity_poly.pdbx_strand_id
1 'polypeptide(L)'
;FDPWIAGVLFPTLIIIGLCAIPYIDPDSKNAGFYCFKPRRLAISTFLFGFWMLWIIMISYGTFLRGPNWNFFGPFEIWDEHKIVPLLNVNLSEFFWIKWLGKGLPHNWFIRELPGITLTGLYLMVPPALLAKTVLRKFHDKLGAPRYVIFMMLALTLFSLPIKMYLRWAFNLKYIVGIPEYFFNI
;
A
#
# COMPACT_ATOMS: atom_id res chain seq x y z
N PHE A 1 -8.50 4.97 2.16
CA PHE A 1 -7.79 6.25 2.22
C PHE A 1 -8.79 7.33 1.92
N ASP A 2 -8.55 8.53 2.41
CA ASP A 2 -9.31 9.69 1.92
C ASP A 2 -9.07 9.92 0.42
N PRO A 3 -10.04 10.52 -0.30
CA PRO A 3 -9.97 10.68 -1.75
C PRO A 3 -8.71 11.41 -2.22
N TRP A 4 -8.21 12.39 -1.46
CA TRP A 4 -7.00 13.14 -1.82
C TRP A 4 -5.72 12.30 -1.68
N ILE A 5 -5.66 11.42 -0.67
CA ILE A 5 -4.52 10.50 -0.47
C ILE A 5 -4.50 9.49 -1.61
N ALA A 6 -5.66 8.88 -1.90
CA ALA A 6 -5.80 7.88 -2.96
C ALA A 6 -5.62 8.45 -4.37
N GLY A 7 -6.20 9.62 -4.64
CA GLY A 7 -6.30 10.19 -5.98
C GLY A 7 -5.17 11.16 -6.36
N VAL A 8 -4.46 11.73 -5.38
CA VAL A 8 -3.42 12.74 -5.64
C VAL A 8 -2.08 12.32 -5.06
N LEU A 9 -2.02 12.01 -3.76
CA LEU A 9 -0.74 11.73 -3.08
C LEU A 9 -0.06 10.46 -3.61
N PHE A 10 -0.77 9.32 -3.65
CA PHE A 10 -0.16 8.09 -4.14
C PHE A 10 0.24 8.15 -5.63
N PRO A 11 -0.60 8.67 -6.56
CA PRO A 11 -0.20 8.82 -7.96
C PRO A 11 1.03 9.71 -8.14
N THR A 12 1.13 10.83 -7.42
CA THR A 12 2.30 11.71 -7.49
C THR A 12 3.57 11.02 -6.99
N LEU A 13 3.49 10.30 -5.86
CA LEU A 13 4.62 9.50 -5.35
C LEU A 13 5.03 8.39 -6.33
N ILE A 14 4.08 7.75 -7.01
CA ILE A 14 4.38 6.74 -8.03
C ILE A 14 5.15 7.36 -9.20
N ILE A 15 4.69 8.50 -9.73
CA ILE A 15 5.36 9.20 -10.83
C ILE A 15 6.78 9.61 -10.43
N ILE A 16 6.94 10.25 -9.26
CA ILE A 16 8.25 10.62 -8.72
C ILE A 16 9.13 9.38 -8.56
N GLY A 17 8.57 8.28 -8.07
CA GLY A 17 9.28 7.02 -7.90
C GLY A 17 9.81 6.46 -9.22
N LEU A 18 9.02 6.49 -10.29
CA LEU A 18 9.45 6.09 -11.63
C LEU A 18 10.56 6.99 -12.18
N CYS A 19 10.42 8.31 -12.02
CA CYS A 19 11.45 9.27 -12.41
C CYS A 19 12.74 9.11 -11.60
N ALA A 20 12.65 8.61 -10.36
CA ALA A 20 13.78 8.38 -9.48
C ALA A 20 14.56 7.10 -9.81
N ILE A 21 13.99 6.13 -10.53
CA ILE A 21 14.63 4.84 -10.83
C ILE A 21 16.07 4.99 -11.37
N PRO A 22 16.34 5.84 -12.39
CA PRO A 22 17.70 5.98 -12.94
C PRO A 22 18.73 6.53 -11.95
N TYR A 23 18.27 7.32 -10.97
CA TYR A 23 19.14 7.91 -9.95
C TYR A 23 19.38 6.95 -8.77
N ILE A 24 18.41 6.08 -8.51
CA ILE A 24 18.51 5.04 -7.48
C ILE A 24 19.41 3.91 -7.98
N ASP A 25 19.20 3.40 -9.20
CA ASP A 25 19.97 2.29 -9.80
C ASP A 25 20.89 2.78 -10.94
N PRO A 26 22.13 3.23 -10.64
CA PRO A 26 23.09 3.67 -11.65
C PRO A 26 23.84 2.51 -12.33
N ASP A 27 23.46 1.24 -12.10
CA ASP A 27 24.10 0.12 -12.78
C ASP A 27 23.98 0.35 -14.30
N SER A 28 25.09 0.26 -15.03
CA SER A 28 25.16 0.45 -16.48
C SER A 28 25.13 -0.89 -17.24
N LYS A 29 25.14 -2.03 -16.52
CA LYS A 29 25.14 -3.36 -17.14
C LYS A 29 23.90 -3.54 -18.03
N ASN A 30 24.11 -3.89 -19.29
CA ASN A 30 23.10 -4.01 -20.35
C ASN A 30 22.40 -2.71 -20.78
N ALA A 31 23.03 -1.54 -20.64
CA ALA A 31 22.53 -0.34 -21.33
C ALA A 31 22.43 -0.62 -22.84
N GLY A 32 21.20 -0.60 -23.38
CA GLY A 32 20.93 -0.80 -24.81
C GLY A 32 20.57 -2.24 -25.26
N PHE A 33 20.60 -3.24 -24.37
CA PHE A 33 20.22 -4.62 -24.72
C PHE A 33 19.19 -5.21 -23.77
N TYR A 34 18.15 -5.85 -24.31
CA TYR A 34 17.13 -6.55 -23.54
C TYR A 34 17.66 -7.92 -23.07
N CYS A 35 18.35 -7.96 -21.93
CA CYS A 35 18.81 -9.22 -21.33
C CYS A 35 18.36 -9.34 -19.86
N PHE A 36 17.57 -10.38 -19.57
CA PHE A 36 16.97 -10.60 -18.25
C PHE A 36 18.01 -11.01 -17.19
N LYS A 37 19.02 -11.82 -17.56
CA LYS A 37 19.94 -12.48 -16.62
C LYS A 37 20.75 -11.55 -15.69
N PRO A 38 21.27 -10.40 -16.15
CA PRO A 38 22.08 -9.53 -15.30
C PRO A 38 21.26 -8.67 -14.33
N ARG A 39 20.00 -8.36 -14.66
CA ARG A 39 19.10 -7.50 -13.87
C ARG A 39 17.81 -8.18 -13.44
N ARG A 40 17.84 -9.50 -13.19
CA ARG A 40 16.65 -10.31 -12.88
C ARG A 40 15.81 -9.69 -11.77
N LEU A 41 16.41 -9.27 -10.66
CA LEU A 41 15.68 -8.71 -9.52
C LEU A 41 14.99 -7.39 -9.86
N ALA A 42 15.68 -6.45 -10.53
CA ALA A 42 15.11 -5.16 -10.91
C ALA A 42 13.96 -5.34 -11.92
N ILE A 43 14.19 -6.15 -12.95
CA ILE A 43 13.18 -6.42 -14.00
C ILE A 43 11.99 -7.16 -13.40
N SER A 44 12.19 -8.19 -12.57
CA SER A 44 11.09 -8.91 -11.93
C SER A 44 10.28 -8.03 -10.98
N THR A 45 10.93 -7.17 -10.21
CA THR A 45 10.23 -6.24 -9.30
C THR A 45 9.40 -5.23 -10.08
N PHE A 46 9.97 -4.69 -11.16
CA PHE A 46 9.25 -3.77 -12.06
C PHE A 46 8.05 -4.44 -12.73
N LEU A 47 8.25 -5.63 -13.32
CA LEU A 47 7.17 -6.39 -13.96
C LEU A 47 6.10 -6.79 -12.96
N PHE A 48 6.47 -7.16 -11.74
CA PHE A 48 5.50 -7.43 -10.67
C PHE A 48 4.67 -6.18 -10.36
N GLY A 49 5.30 -5.02 -10.18
CA GLY A 49 4.58 -3.77 -9.95
C GLY A 49 3.66 -3.40 -11.12
N PHE A 50 4.18 -3.44 -12.35
CA PHE A 50 3.44 -3.06 -13.54
C PHE A 50 2.29 -4.03 -13.87
N TRP A 51 2.56 -5.33 -13.96
CA TRP A 51 1.53 -6.32 -14.31
C TRP A 51 0.59 -6.61 -13.15
N MET A 52 1.14 -6.96 -11.98
CA MET A 52 0.32 -7.43 -10.86
C MET A 52 -0.38 -6.27 -10.15
N LEU A 53 0.36 -5.21 -9.82
CA LEU A 53 -0.22 -4.12 -9.03
C LEU A 53 -0.97 -3.10 -9.88
N TRP A 54 -0.62 -2.88 -11.14
CA TRP A 54 -1.33 -1.86 -11.94
C TRP A 54 -2.35 -2.48 -12.87
N ILE A 55 -1.93 -3.31 -13.82
CA ILE A 55 -2.85 -3.84 -14.84
C ILE A 55 -3.99 -4.61 -14.19
N ILE A 56 -3.69 -5.57 -13.32
CA ILE A 56 -4.74 -6.38 -12.68
C ILE A 56 -5.64 -5.52 -11.78
N MET A 57 -5.08 -4.58 -11.01
CA MET A 57 -5.89 -3.73 -10.12
C MET A 57 -6.77 -2.76 -10.91
N ILE A 58 -6.29 -2.22 -12.03
CA ILE A 58 -7.09 -1.43 -12.96
C ILE A 58 -8.21 -2.31 -13.52
N SER A 59 -7.91 -3.50 -14.03
CA SER A 59 -8.92 -4.42 -14.55
C SER A 59 -10.00 -4.76 -13.52
N TYR A 60 -9.61 -5.02 -12.27
CA TYR A 60 -10.59 -5.21 -11.19
C TYR A 60 -11.41 -3.96 -10.91
N GLY A 61 -10.78 -2.79 -10.91
CA GLY A 61 -11.45 -1.52 -10.68
C GLY A 61 -12.40 -1.11 -11.80
N THR A 62 -12.11 -1.46 -13.06
CA THR A 62 -12.91 -1.07 -14.23
C THR A 62 -14.03 -2.05 -14.53
N PHE A 63 -13.79 -3.35 -14.40
CA PHE A 63 -14.74 -4.38 -14.85
C PHE A 63 -15.52 -5.03 -13.71
N LEU A 64 -14.90 -5.23 -12.54
CA LEU A 64 -15.51 -5.95 -11.42
C LEU A 64 -16.12 -5.01 -10.37
N ARG A 65 -16.08 -3.70 -10.59
CA ARG A 65 -16.66 -2.69 -9.71
C ARG A 65 -17.93 -2.13 -10.33
N GLY A 66 -19.07 -2.36 -9.68
CA GLY A 66 -20.38 -1.94 -10.17
C GLY A 66 -21.09 -0.93 -9.25
N PRO A 67 -22.42 -0.81 -9.36
CA PRO A 67 -23.24 0.08 -8.55
C PRO A 67 -22.94 -0.01 -7.05
N ASN A 68 -23.11 1.10 -6.32
CA ASN A 68 -22.85 1.20 -4.88
C ASN A 68 -21.42 0.81 -4.45
N TRP A 69 -20.44 0.87 -5.37
CA TRP A 69 -19.05 0.48 -5.12
C TRP A 69 -18.88 -0.99 -4.72
N ASN A 70 -19.87 -1.83 -5.04
CA ASN A 70 -19.86 -3.26 -4.77
C ASN A 70 -19.03 -4.01 -5.80
N PHE A 71 -18.53 -5.17 -5.36
CA PHE A 71 -17.84 -6.12 -6.22
C PHE A 71 -18.85 -7.01 -6.93
N PHE A 72 -18.68 -7.13 -8.25
CA PHE A 72 -19.44 -8.02 -9.12
C PHE A 72 -18.46 -8.97 -9.79
N GLY A 73 -18.74 -10.27 -9.69
CA GLY A 73 -17.90 -11.29 -10.30
C GLY A 73 -17.90 -11.22 -11.83
N PRO A 74 -16.93 -11.86 -12.51
CA PRO A 74 -17.03 -12.04 -13.95
C PRO A 74 -18.35 -12.77 -14.27
N PHE A 75 -19.13 -12.20 -15.19
CA PHE A 75 -20.47 -12.66 -15.61
C PHE A 75 -21.63 -12.40 -14.62
N GLU A 76 -21.41 -11.66 -13.53
CA GLU A 76 -22.51 -11.21 -12.67
C GLU A 76 -23.17 -9.96 -13.25
N ILE A 77 -24.51 -9.95 -13.33
CA ILE A 77 -25.27 -8.78 -13.77
C ILE A 77 -25.18 -7.69 -12.69
N TRP A 78 -24.94 -6.46 -13.11
CA TRP A 78 -24.94 -5.30 -12.20
C TRP A 78 -26.36 -4.98 -11.76
N ASP A 79 -26.70 -5.46 -10.56
CA ASP A 79 -27.94 -5.09 -9.86
C ASP A 79 -27.70 -3.82 -9.01
N GLU A 80 -28.43 -2.76 -9.31
CA GLU A 80 -28.39 -1.49 -8.59
C GLU A 80 -28.95 -1.60 -7.17
N HIS A 81 -29.85 -2.57 -6.92
CA HIS A 81 -30.48 -2.79 -5.63
C HIS A 81 -29.67 -3.69 -4.70
N LYS A 82 -28.53 -4.23 -5.18
CA LYS A 82 -27.59 -4.96 -4.34
C LYS A 82 -26.92 -3.98 -3.37
N ILE A 83 -27.37 -3.99 -2.12
CA ILE A 83 -26.77 -3.24 -1.01
C ILE A 83 -26.11 -4.27 -0.10
N VAL A 84 -24.80 -4.46 -0.25
CA VAL A 84 -24.01 -5.26 0.70
C VAL A 84 -23.65 -4.32 1.87
N PRO A 85 -24.15 -4.56 3.10
CA PRO A 85 -23.79 -3.73 4.25
C PRO A 85 -22.33 -4.00 4.62
N LEU A 86 -21.43 -3.19 4.06
CA LEU A 86 -20.04 -3.14 4.48
C LEU A 86 -20.02 -2.46 5.86
N LEU A 87 -20.03 -3.28 6.92
CA LEU A 87 -19.79 -2.81 8.29
C LEU A 87 -18.35 -2.32 8.37
N ASN A 88 -18.20 -1.02 8.16
CA ASN A 88 -16.90 -0.37 8.22
C ASN A 88 -16.40 -0.40 9.66
N VAL A 89 -15.33 -1.16 9.89
CA VAL A 89 -14.67 -1.21 11.20
C VAL A 89 -13.36 -0.43 11.10
N ASN A 90 -13.15 0.48 12.04
CA ASN A 90 -11.86 1.15 12.19
C ASN A 90 -10.90 0.28 13.00
N LEU A 91 -9.59 0.39 12.77
CA LEU A 91 -8.61 -0.37 13.54
C LEU A 91 -8.68 -0.04 15.04
N SER A 92 -8.95 1.22 15.38
CA SER A 92 -9.18 1.65 16.77
C SER A 92 -10.37 0.94 17.40
N GLU A 93 -11.49 0.80 16.70
CA GLU A 93 -12.64 0.01 17.18
C GLU A 93 -12.30 -1.48 17.32
N PHE A 94 -11.57 -2.04 16.37
CA PHE A 94 -11.13 -3.44 16.45
C PHE A 94 -10.26 -3.68 17.69
N PHE A 95 -9.33 -2.78 17.97
CA PHE A 95 -8.42 -2.90 19.11
C PHE A 95 -9.12 -2.63 20.44
N TRP A 96 -9.83 -1.50 20.58
CA TRP A 96 -10.40 -1.08 21.86
C TRP A 96 -11.66 -1.87 22.21
N ILE A 97 -12.57 -2.05 21.26
CA ILE A 97 -13.88 -2.68 21.50
C ILE A 97 -13.78 -4.20 21.41
N LYS A 98 -13.26 -4.75 20.30
CA LYS A 98 -13.25 -6.21 20.12
C LYS A 98 -12.16 -6.91 20.91
N TRP A 99 -10.96 -6.31 21.02
CA TRP A 99 -9.86 -6.97 21.72
C TRP A 99 -9.79 -6.62 23.20
N LEU A 100 -9.90 -5.34 23.57
CA LEU A 100 -9.84 -4.91 24.97
C LEU A 100 -11.20 -4.89 25.70
N GLY A 101 -12.33 -4.95 24.98
CA GLY A 101 -13.66 -4.86 25.59
C GLY A 101 -13.96 -3.50 26.23
N LYS A 102 -13.21 -2.45 25.89
CA LYS A 102 -13.38 -1.10 26.44
C LYS A 102 -14.07 -0.18 25.43
N GLY A 103 -14.80 0.81 25.95
CA GLY A 103 -15.32 1.91 25.13
C GLY A 103 -14.20 2.68 24.45
N LEU A 104 -14.51 3.33 23.33
CA LEU A 104 -13.55 4.16 22.59
C LEU A 104 -13.07 5.31 23.47
N PRO A 105 -11.75 5.49 23.66
CA PRO A 105 -11.22 6.60 24.45
C PRO A 105 -11.53 7.94 23.77
N HIS A 106 -11.86 8.96 24.57
CA HIS A 106 -12.26 10.28 24.08
C HIS A 106 -11.10 11.06 23.43
N ASN A 107 -9.88 10.87 23.94
CA ASN A 107 -8.69 11.51 23.38
C ASN A 107 -8.30 10.85 22.04
N TRP A 108 -8.33 11.64 20.95
CA TRP A 108 -8.00 11.19 19.60
C TRP A 108 -6.64 10.48 19.50
N PHE A 109 -5.63 10.98 20.22
CA PHE A 109 -4.28 10.41 20.18
C PHE A 109 -4.24 8.99 20.77
N ILE A 110 -4.93 8.75 21.88
CA ILE A 110 -4.99 7.42 22.53
C ILE A 110 -5.83 6.47 21.67
N ARG A 111 -6.94 6.97 21.11
CA ARG A 111 -7.83 6.20 20.22
C ARG A 111 -7.07 5.60 19.05
N GLU A 112 -6.27 6.42 18.36
CA GLU A 112 -5.56 6.04 17.14
C GLU A 112 -4.14 5.54 17.38
N LEU A 113 -3.66 5.48 18.64
CA LEU A 113 -2.33 5.01 19.00
C LEU A 113 -1.97 3.64 18.40
N PRO A 114 -2.88 2.62 18.40
CA PRO A 114 -2.61 1.34 17.74
C PRO A 114 -2.35 1.49 16.23
N GLY A 115 -3.08 2.38 15.55
CA GLY A 115 -2.89 2.66 14.13
C GLY A 115 -1.60 3.42 13.84
N ILE A 116 -1.29 4.44 14.65
CA ILE A 116 -0.07 5.23 14.52
C ILE A 116 1.16 4.36 14.77
N THR A 117 1.13 3.53 15.81
CA THR A 117 2.23 2.60 16.08
C THR A 117 2.38 1.56 14.97
N LEU A 118 1.29 1.00 14.45
CA LEU A 118 1.34 0.05 13.33
C LEU A 118 1.92 0.68 12.06
N THR A 119 1.50 1.90 11.71
CA THR A 119 2.02 2.62 10.54
C THR A 119 3.49 3.01 10.71
N GLY A 120 3.89 3.48 11.89
CA GLY A 120 5.29 3.75 12.21
C GLY A 120 6.18 2.51 12.12
N LEU A 121 5.73 1.38 12.69
CA LEU A 121 6.42 0.10 12.60
C LEU A 121 6.53 -0.37 11.15
N TYR A 122 5.46 -0.23 10.35
CA TYR A 122 5.47 -0.58 8.93
C TYR A 122 6.49 0.24 8.13
N LEU A 123 6.71 1.51 8.47
CA LEU A 123 7.70 2.34 7.77
C LEU A 123 9.14 2.11 8.25
N MET A 124 9.36 1.73 9.50
CA MET A 124 10.72 1.60 10.07
C MET A 124 11.26 0.18 10.10
N VAL A 125 10.44 -0.82 10.40
CA VAL A 125 10.88 -2.21 10.60
C VAL A 125 11.29 -2.88 9.28
N PRO A 126 10.48 -2.84 8.21
CA PRO A 126 10.85 -3.50 6.95
C PRO A 126 12.15 -2.99 6.33
N PRO A 127 12.45 -1.67 6.25
CA PRO A 127 13.73 -1.21 5.73
C PRO A 127 14.91 -1.70 6.56
N ALA A 128 14.80 -1.66 7.91
CA ALA A 128 15.88 -2.12 8.79
C ALA A 128 16.10 -3.63 8.70
N LEU A 129 15.02 -4.41 8.64
CA LEU A 129 15.07 -5.87 8.57
C LEU A 129 15.58 -6.37 7.22
N LEU A 130 15.08 -5.79 6.12
CA LEU A 130 15.47 -6.18 4.77
C LEU A 130 16.91 -5.78 4.45
N ALA A 131 17.39 -4.66 4.99
CA ALA A 131 18.79 -4.26 4.87
C ALA A 131 19.75 -5.30 5.51
N LYS A 132 19.34 -5.95 6.61
CA LYS A 132 20.17 -6.95 7.30
C LYS A 132 20.06 -8.36 6.72
N THR A 133 18.95 -8.70 6.06
CA THR A 133 18.63 -10.07 5.63
C THR A 133 18.74 -10.25 4.12
N VAL A 134 17.64 -10.08 3.38
CA VAL A 134 17.48 -10.45 1.96
C VAL A 134 18.12 -9.43 1.03
N LEU A 135 18.02 -8.14 1.36
CA LEU A 135 18.51 -7.04 0.53
C LEU A 135 19.88 -6.54 0.96
N ARG A 136 20.64 -7.27 1.79
CA ARG A 136 21.97 -6.83 2.25
C ARG A 136 22.92 -6.46 1.11
N LYS A 137 23.04 -7.34 0.10
CA LYS A 137 23.86 -7.09 -1.11
C LYS A 137 23.35 -5.92 -1.96
N PHE A 138 22.07 -5.56 -1.84
CA PHE A 138 21.46 -4.44 -2.56
C PHE A 138 21.68 -3.14 -1.80
N HIS A 139 21.49 -3.15 -0.48
CA HIS A 139 21.83 -2.07 0.44
C HIS A 139 23.30 -1.66 0.32
N ASP A 140 24.22 -2.63 0.34
CA ASP A 140 25.67 -2.37 0.27
C ASP A 140 26.08 -1.75 -1.08
N LYS A 141 25.33 -2.01 -2.17
CA LYS A 141 25.59 -1.42 -3.49
C LYS A 141 25.01 -0.01 -3.65
N LEU A 142 23.84 0.23 -3.06
CA LEU A 142 23.11 1.50 -3.19
C LEU A 142 23.60 2.57 -2.23
N GLY A 143 24.12 2.15 -1.07
CA GLY A 143 24.37 3.02 0.06
C GLY A 143 23.07 3.39 0.80
N ALA A 144 23.23 3.82 2.05
CA ALA A 144 22.12 4.10 2.96
C ALA A 144 21.08 5.11 2.41
N PRO A 145 21.43 6.29 1.87
CA PRO A 145 20.42 7.28 1.48
C PRO A 145 19.55 6.80 0.31
N ARG A 146 20.14 6.18 -0.72
CA ARG A 146 19.39 5.66 -1.88
C ARG A 146 18.51 4.49 -1.50
N TYR A 147 19.00 3.61 -0.62
CA TYR A 147 18.23 2.50 -0.11
C TYR A 147 17.00 2.96 0.68
N VAL A 148 17.14 3.95 1.57
CA VAL A 148 16.01 4.48 2.34
C VAL A 148 14.94 5.08 1.43
N ILE A 149 15.33 5.88 0.43
CA ILE A 149 14.40 6.46 -0.55
C ILE A 149 13.69 5.36 -1.33
N PHE A 150 14.42 4.37 -1.83
CA PHE A 150 13.85 3.22 -2.53
C PHE A 150 12.85 2.47 -1.66
N MET A 151 13.20 2.17 -0.41
CA MET A 151 12.34 1.45 0.51
C MET A 151 11.09 2.24 0.86
N MET A 152 11.21 3.56 1.06
CA MET A 152 10.05 4.42 1.32
C MET A 152 9.07 4.39 0.15
N LEU A 153 9.57 4.57 -1.08
CA LEU A 153 8.75 4.49 -2.29
C LEU A 153 8.12 3.10 -2.46
N ALA A 154 8.89 2.03 -2.26
CA ALA A 154 8.37 0.67 -2.34
C ALA A 154 7.27 0.40 -1.29
N LEU A 155 7.47 0.79 -0.03
CA LEU A 155 6.49 0.58 1.04
C LEU A 155 5.22 1.38 0.81
N THR A 156 5.31 2.59 0.28
CA THR A 156 4.12 3.37 -0.11
C THR A 156 3.36 2.68 -1.25
N LEU A 157 4.05 2.13 -2.24
CA LEU A 157 3.43 1.34 -3.32
C LEU A 157 2.71 0.10 -2.78
N PHE A 158 3.37 -0.65 -1.88
CA PHE A 158 2.78 -1.85 -1.27
C PHE A 158 1.64 -1.57 -0.28
N SER A 159 1.55 -0.34 0.25
CA SER A 159 0.47 0.03 1.18
C SER A 159 -0.92 -0.06 0.53
N LEU A 160 -1.02 0.19 -0.78
CA LEU A 160 -2.27 0.12 -1.54
C LEU A 160 -2.87 -1.30 -1.58
N PRO A 161 -2.17 -2.32 -2.11
CA PRO A 161 -2.68 -3.69 -2.13
C PRO A 161 -2.88 -4.23 -0.72
N ILE A 162 -1.98 -3.95 0.23
CA ILE A 162 -2.12 -4.38 1.63
C ILE A 162 -3.44 -3.85 2.21
N LYS A 163 -3.75 -2.57 2.02
CA LYS A 163 -5.01 -2.00 2.50
C LYS A 163 -6.22 -2.66 1.82
N MET A 164 -6.13 -2.97 0.54
CA MET A 164 -7.22 -3.66 -0.16
C MET A 164 -7.47 -5.06 0.41
N TYR A 165 -6.41 -5.82 0.69
CA TYR A 165 -6.54 -7.12 1.37
C TYR A 165 -7.14 -6.98 2.77
N LEU A 166 -6.71 -5.99 3.56
CA LEU A 166 -7.30 -5.72 4.87
C LEU A 166 -8.79 -5.38 4.79
N ARG A 167 -9.19 -4.65 3.75
CA ARG A 167 -10.61 -4.33 3.50
C ARG A 167 -11.41 -5.58 3.15
N TRP A 168 -10.88 -6.47 2.30
CA TRP A 168 -11.59 -7.69 1.91
C TRP A 168 -11.64 -8.74 3.03
N ALA A 169 -10.56 -8.91 3.78
CA ALA A 169 -10.49 -9.93 4.83
C ALA A 169 -11.20 -9.52 6.12
N PHE A 170 -11.12 -8.24 6.50
CA PHE A 170 -11.58 -7.78 7.83
C PHE A 170 -12.58 -6.62 7.78
N ASN A 171 -13.02 -6.17 6.60
CA ASN A 171 -13.85 -4.97 6.42
C ASN A 171 -13.25 -3.70 7.06
N LEU A 172 -11.91 -3.66 7.12
CA LEU A 172 -11.19 -2.56 7.74
C LEU A 172 -11.21 -1.33 6.82
N LYS A 173 -11.82 -0.24 7.29
CA LYS A 173 -11.94 1.01 6.51
C LYS A 173 -10.73 1.91 6.69
N TYR A 174 -10.33 2.15 7.94
CA TYR A 174 -9.20 3.02 8.28
C TYR A 174 -8.28 2.35 9.31
N ILE A 175 -6.98 2.44 9.05
CA ILE A 175 -5.90 2.03 9.94
C ILE A 175 -5.67 3.13 10.97
N VAL A 176 -5.66 4.38 10.50
CA VAL A 176 -5.67 5.58 11.34
C VAL A 176 -6.80 6.44 10.83
N GLY A 177 -7.78 6.72 11.69
CA GLY A 177 -8.91 7.60 11.38
C GLY A 177 -8.91 8.79 12.32
N ILE A 178 -8.45 9.95 11.86
CA ILE A 178 -8.53 11.20 12.61
C ILE A 178 -9.50 12.15 11.90
N PRO A 179 -10.82 12.04 12.18
CA PRO A 179 -11.84 12.92 11.61
C PRO A 179 -11.54 14.40 11.80
N GLU A 180 -10.91 14.75 12.93
CA GLU A 180 -10.64 16.13 13.33
C GLU A 180 -9.65 16.85 12.39
N TYR A 181 -8.77 16.10 11.74
CA TYR A 181 -7.76 16.63 10.80
C TYR A 181 -7.96 16.10 9.36
N PHE A 182 -9.09 15.46 9.06
CA PHE A 182 -9.35 14.82 7.77
C PHE A 182 -8.19 13.91 7.32
N PHE A 183 -7.64 13.17 8.29
CA PHE A 183 -6.50 12.29 8.07
C PHE A 183 -6.93 10.84 8.29
N ASN A 184 -7.37 10.19 7.21
CA ASN A 184 -7.81 8.80 7.26
C ASN A 184 -7.00 7.89 6.32
N ILE A 185 -6.09 7.13 6.92
CA ILE A 185 -5.15 6.21 6.24
C ILE A 185 -5.70 4.80 6.16
#